data_AF-A0A7C5WAF4-F1
#
_entry.id   AF-A0A7C5WAF4-F1
#
_cell.length_a   1.000
_cell.length_b   1.000
_cell.length_c   1.000
_cell.angle_alpha   90.00
_cell.angle_beta   90.00
_cell.angle_gamma   90.00
#
_symmetry.space_group_name_H-M   'P 1'
#
loop_
_entity.id
_entity.type
_entity.pdbx_description
1 polymer ?
#
loop_
_entity_poly.entity_id
_entity_poly.type
_entity_poly.pdbx_seq_one_letter_code
_entity_poly.pdbx_strand_id
1 'polypeptide(L)' 'LIYDINYKRAFKLINSIDPKDIVYVALSLQMHYHLWTSKKKLYSGLKDAGFNKVLNTNDLILLSQNQ' A
#
# COMPACT_ATOMS: atom_id res chain seq x y z
N LEU A 1 6.81 15.58 -10.43
CA LEU A 1 5.87 14.52 -10.87
C LEU A 1 6.33 13.20 -10.27
N ILE A 2 5.43 12.45 -9.64
CA ILE A 2 5.70 11.09 -9.15
C ILE A 2 6.15 10.25 -10.36
N TYR A 3 7.40 9.77 -10.33
CA TYR A 3 8.08 9.19 -11.49
C TYR A 3 7.29 8.02 -12.10
N ASP A 4 7.14 8.05 -13.43
CA ASP A 4 6.33 7.16 -14.28
C ASP A 4 6.52 5.65 -13.99
N ILE A 5 7.72 5.21 -13.59
CA ILE A 5 8.01 3.81 -13.29
C ILE A 5 7.27 3.28 -12.05
N ASN A 6 7.18 4.09 -10.98
CA ASN A 6 6.52 3.69 -9.74
C ASN A 6 5.00 3.76 -9.91
N TYR A 7 4.51 4.71 -10.70
CA TYR A 7 3.11 4.77 -11.07
C TYR A 7 2.69 3.55 -11.89
N LYS A 8 3.46 3.16 -12.92
CA LYS A 8 3.20 1.94 -13.71
C LYS A 8 3.21 0.66 -12.87
N ARG A 9 4.13 0.56 -11.89
CA ARG A 9 4.17 -0.57 -10.94
C ARG A 9 2.94 -0.58 -10.02
N ALA A 10 2.59 0.57 -9.44
CA ALA A 10 1.38 0.71 -8.63
C ALA A 10 0.11 0.41 -9.45
N PHE A 11 0.06 0.85 -10.71
CA PHE A 11 -1.05 0.55 -11.62
C PHE A 11 -1.23 -0.95 -11.81
N LYS A 12 -0.15 -1.67 -12.14
CA LYS A 12 -0.20 -3.13 -12.27
C LYS A 12 -0.64 -3.83 -10.98
N LEU A 13 -0.27 -3.30 -9.83
CA LEU A 13 -0.62 -3.86 -8.52
C LEU A 13 -2.08 -3.62 -8.13
N ILE A 14 -2.64 -2.43 -8.40
CA ILE A 14 -3.92 -2.02 -7.78
C ILE A 14 -5.05 -1.73 -8.74
N ASN A 15 -4.80 -1.76 -10.06
CA ASN A 15 -5.82 -1.44 -11.05
C ASN A 15 -7.08 -2.33 -10.93
N SER A 16 -6.94 -3.56 -10.43
CA SER A 16 -8.05 -4.49 -10.16
C SER A 16 -8.70 -4.33 -8.77
N ILE A 17 -8.14 -3.49 -7.89
CA ILE A 17 -8.56 -3.36 -6.49
C ILE A 17 -9.27 -2.02 -6.25
N ASP A 18 -8.54 -0.90 -6.36
CA ASP A 18 -9.05 0.46 -6.20
C ASP A 18 -8.08 1.46 -6.87
N PRO A 19 -8.24 1.75 -8.17
CA PRO A 19 -7.32 2.62 -8.91
C PRO A 19 -7.22 4.05 -8.34
N LYS A 20 -8.14 4.48 -7.45
CA LYS A 20 -8.08 5.80 -6.82
C LYS A 20 -6.93 5.92 -5.83
N ASP A 21 -6.50 4.81 -5.21
CA ASP A 21 -5.45 4.82 -4.18
C ASP A 21 -4.03 4.67 -4.76
N ILE A 22 -3.90 4.70 -6.10
CA ILE A 22 -2.66 4.37 -6.82
C ILE A 22 -1.52 5.30 -6.47
N VAL A 23 -1.82 6.57 -6.21
CA VAL A 23 -0.84 7.61 -5.87
C VAL A 23 -0.19 7.32 -4.53
N TYR A 24 -0.92 6.77 -3.56
CA TYR A 24 -0.39 6.42 -2.24
C TYR A 24 0.52 5.19 -2.31
N VAL A 25 0.15 4.21 -3.14
CA VAL A 25 0.96 3.01 -3.37
C VAL A 25 2.23 3.38 -4.16
N ALA A 26 2.11 4.23 -5.18
CA ALA A 26 3.26 4.75 -5.94
C ALA A 26 4.22 5.54 -5.04
N LEU A 27 3.68 6.35 -4.12
CA LEU A 27 4.49 7.08 -3.14
C LEU A 27 5.20 6.13 -2.16
N SER A 28 4.50 5.14 -1.63
CA SER A 28 5.10 4.11 -0.76
C SER A 28 6.20 3.32 -1.46
N LEU A 29 6.01 2.99 -2.75
CA LEU A 29 7.04 2.35 -3.58
C LEU A 29 8.26 3.27 -3.78
N GLN A 30 8.04 4.57 -4.01
CA GLN A 30 9.12 5.54 -4.23
C GLN A 30 9.92 5.81 -2.95
N MET A 31 9.24 5.93 -1.81
CA MET A 31 9.87 6.27 -0.52
C MET A 31 10.31 5.02 0.27
N HIS A 32 9.99 3.83 -0.22
CA HIS A 32 10.22 2.54 0.44
C HIS A 32 9.59 2.38 1.83
N TYR A 33 8.63 3.23 2.20
CA TYR A 33 7.89 3.19 3.48
C TYR A 33 6.68 2.26 3.45
N HIS A 34 6.19 1.90 4.64
CA HIS A 34 4.94 1.17 4.81
C HIS A 34 3.75 2.06 4.47
N LEU A 35 2.83 1.56 3.64
CA LEU A 35 1.54 2.19 3.40
C LEU A 35 0.58 1.79 4.52
N TRP A 36 0.07 2.76 5.26
CA TRP A 36 -1.03 2.50 6.19
C TRP A 36 -2.38 2.73 5.51
N THR A 37 -3.32 1.81 5.70
CA THR A 37 -4.70 1.96 5.23
C THR A 37 -5.70 1.33 6.19
N SER A 38 -6.82 2.02 6.43
CA SER A 38 -7.98 1.47 7.14
C SER A 38 -8.94 0.72 6.22
N LYS A 39 -8.79 0.84 4.90
CA LYS A 39 -9.64 0.16 3.91
C LYS A 39 -9.28 -1.33 3.85
N LYS A 40 -10.14 -2.18 4.41
CA LYS A 40 -9.95 -3.65 4.40
C LYS A 40 -9.71 -4.23 3.00
N LYS A 41 -10.49 -3.80 1.99
CA LYS A 41 -10.35 -4.28 0.60
C LYS A 41 -9.00 -3.91 -0.02
N LEU A 42 -8.49 -2.70 0.26
CA LEU A 42 -7.19 -2.27 -0.22
C LEU A 42 -6.07 -3.05 0.48
N TYR A 43 -6.16 -3.21 1.80
CA TYR A 43 -5.20 -3.99 2.57
C TYR A 43 -5.11 -5.44 2.08
N SER A 44 -6.25 -6.14 1.98
CA SER A 44 -6.28 -7.53 1.53
C SER A 44 -5.80 -7.64 0.08
N GLY A 45 -6.31 -6.80 -0.82
CA GLY A 45 -5.90 -6.84 -2.21
C GLY A 45 -4.41 -6.56 -2.41
N LEU A 46 -3.84 -5.64 -1.64
CA LEU A 46 -2.39 -5.38 -1.67
C LEU A 46 -1.58 -6.56 -1.15
N LYS A 47 -2.00 -7.20 -0.04
CA LYS A 47 -1.35 -8.42 0.46
C LYS A 47 -1.44 -9.57 -0.54
N ASP A 48 -2.62 -9.78 -1.14
CA ASP A 48 -2.85 -10.82 -2.16
C ASP A 48 -2.01 -10.57 -3.42
N ALA A 49 -1.79 -9.31 -3.78
CA ALA A 49 -0.91 -8.90 -4.87
C ALA A 49 0.60 -8.99 -4.52
N GLY A 50 0.96 -9.49 -3.33
CA GLY A 50 2.34 -9.64 -2.86
C GLY A 50 2.97 -8.34 -2.32
N PHE A 51 2.19 -7.27 -2.15
CA PHE A 51 2.66 -6.02 -1.57
C PHE A 51 2.63 -6.09 -0.04
N ASN A 52 3.75 -6.54 0.54
CA ASN A 52 3.85 -6.76 1.98
C ASN A 52 4.02 -5.50 2.82
N LYS A 53 4.42 -4.37 2.21
CA LYS A 53 4.63 -3.07 2.86
C LYS A 53 3.32 -2.31 3.10
N VAL A 54 2.29 -3.01 3.56
CA VAL A 54 0.99 -2.43 3.90
C VAL A 54 0.63 -2.82 5.33
N LEU A 55 0.12 -1.85 6.08
CA LEU A 55 -0.31 -1.97 7.47
C LEU A 55 -1.76 -1.54 7.60
N ASN A 56 -2.52 -2.23 8.43
CA ASN A 56 -3.83 -1.78 8.91
C ASN A 56 -3.73 -1.25 10.35
N THR A 57 -4.85 -0.76 10.90
CA THR A 57 -4.88 -0.23 12.27
C THR A 57 -4.52 -1.28 13.34
N ASN A 58 -4.91 -2.54 13.15
CA ASN A 58 -4.54 -3.61 14.08
C ASN A 58 -3.04 -3.88 14.06
N ASP A 59 -2.42 -3.83 12.87
CA ASP A 59 -0.96 -3.97 12.72
C ASP A 59 -0.24 -2.84 13.46
N LEU A 60 -0.76 -1.61 13.41
CA LEU A 60 -0.20 -0.48 14.17
C LEU A 60 -0.34 -0.66 15.68
N ILE A 61 -1.50 -1.16 16.15
CA ILE A 61 -1.71 -1.43 17.58
C ILE A 61 -0.72 -2.50 18.07
N LEU A 62 -0.55 -3.58 17.31
CA LEU A 62 0.42 -4.63 17.63
C LEU A 62 1.86 -4.09 17.64
N LEU A 63 2.22 -3.23 16.71
CA LEU A 63 3.54 -2.58 16.70
C LEU A 63 3.75 -1.68 17.92
N SER A 64 2.71 -0.94 18.34
CA SER A 64 2.78 -0.06 19.52
C SER A 64 2.88 -0.81 20.85
N GLN A 65 2.41 -2.06 20.90
CA GLN A 65 2.48 -2.91 22.09
C GLN A 65 3.83 -3.63 22.23
N ASN A 66 4.62 -3.69 21.16
CA ASN A 66 5.94 -4.31 21.12
C ASN A 66 7.08 -3.29 21.25
N GLN A 67 6.78 -2.06 21.68
CA GLN A 67 7.72 -1.00 22.04
C GLN A 67 7.75 -0.80 23.55
#